data_AF-A0A951E288-F1
#
_entry.id   AF-A0A951E288-F1
#
_cell.length_a   1.000
_cell.length_b   1.000
_cell.length_c   1.000
_cell.angle_alpha   90.00
_cell.angle_beta   90.00
_cell.angle_gamma   90.00
#
_symmetry.space_group_name_H-M   'P 1'
#
loop_
_entity.id
_entity.type
_entity.pdbx_description
1 polymer ?
#
loop_
_entity_poly.entity_id
_entity_poly.type
_entity_poly.pdbx_seq_one_letter_code
_entity_poly.pdbx_strand_id
1 'polypeptide(L)'
;MIIAAMGLAVWSQTGRSEENETSVFNSPSGAFRIEANGSDAWVISTKNPSQKVKVPMPGGSEEINPDDEFYFSPNDEWILGGRHVGSCLRAADLYDRTNETKIEIVNSFDSLAWSNAAKFRVIKKDYQAEGECSMTFFAGWSGDSKRLLVGLLGGEDRRDHSAGTHGYVYFNIAAQKFEITEYLRKLNAAKSQVLPCAEPTDPLPAEAELKARADAADKHLNDAYSAKIQKVGKDRGSNLRESQRAWVKARDAGLQIYLAAMPAAERERRKLQFLGDVTLARVESLNAGPGEDEPFDFWERVSGK
;
A
#
# COMPACT_ATOMS: atom_id res chain seq x y z
N MET A 1 10.58 2.98 -73.53
CA MET A 1 9.45 2.13 -73.11
C MET A 1 9.98 1.12 -72.12
N ILE A 2 9.95 1.45 -70.83
CA ILE A 2 10.21 0.53 -69.72
C ILE A 2 9.00 0.70 -68.80
N ILE A 3 8.22 -0.38 -68.69
CA ILE A 3 7.03 -0.47 -67.86
C ILE A 3 7.44 -1.03 -66.50
N ALA A 4 6.86 -0.45 -65.46
CA ALA A 4 6.98 -0.79 -64.06
C ALA A 4 6.49 -2.21 -63.73
N ALA A 5 7.09 -2.81 -62.70
CA ALA A 5 6.42 -3.79 -61.85
C ALA A 5 6.90 -3.57 -60.41
N MET A 6 6.07 -2.89 -59.62
CA MET A 6 6.20 -2.73 -58.18
C MET A 6 5.95 -4.09 -57.51
N GLY A 7 6.93 -4.58 -56.74
CA GLY A 7 6.77 -5.74 -55.89
C GLY A 7 5.93 -5.41 -54.67
N LEU A 8 4.76 -6.05 -54.56
CA LEU A 8 3.96 -6.13 -53.35
C LEU A 8 4.70 -6.98 -52.32
N ALA A 9 5.24 -6.34 -51.28
CA ALA A 9 5.68 -7.03 -50.08
C ALA A 9 4.43 -7.35 -49.23
N VAL A 10 4.14 -8.64 -49.09
CA VAL A 10 3.14 -9.15 -48.15
C VAL A 10 3.69 -8.95 -46.74
N TRP A 11 3.08 -8.04 -45.98
CA TRP A 11 3.35 -7.89 -44.55
C TRP A 11 2.60 -9.01 -43.82
N SER A 12 3.34 -9.99 -43.31
CA SER A 12 2.82 -10.94 -42.33
C SER A 12 2.69 -10.20 -40.99
N GLN A 13 1.46 -9.90 -40.58
CA GLN A 13 1.13 -9.62 -39.19
C GLN A 13 1.31 -10.90 -38.38
N THR A 14 2.47 -11.08 -37.77
CA THR A 14 2.58 -11.94 -36.59
C THR A 14 1.93 -11.20 -35.43
N GLY A 15 0.67 -11.52 -35.17
CA GLY A 15 0.00 -11.16 -33.92
C GLY A 15 0.82 -11.70 -32.75
N ARG A 16 1.42 -10.79 -31.99
CA ARG A 16 2.00 -11.06 -30.69
C ARG A 16 0.81 -11.16 -29.74
N SER A 17 0.38 -12.37 -29.41
CA SER A 17 -0.53 -12.56 -28.28
C SER A 17 0.25 -12.15 -27.03
N GLU A 18 -0.02 -10.96 -26.52
CA GLU A 18 0.29 -10.61 -25.14
C GLU A 18 -0.49 -11.59 -24.27
N GLU A 19 0.17 -12.62 -23.74
CA GLU A 19 -0.35 -13.33 -22.58
C GLU A 19 -0.44 -12.28 -21.47
N ASN A 20 -1.65 -11.83 -21.14
CA ASN A 20 -1.87 -10.98 -19.98
C ASN A 20 -1.39 -11.76 -18.74
N GLU A 21 -0.24 -11.37 -18.21
CA GLU A 21 0.32 -11.96 -17.00
C GLU A 21 -0.68 -11.76 -15.85
N THR A 22 -1.11 -12.86 -15.24
CA THR A 22 -2.08 -12.80 -14.14
C THR A 22 -1.36 -12.45 -12.85
N SER A 23 -1.65 -11.28 -12.29
CA SER A 23 -1.12 -10.85 -11.00
C SER A 23 -1.89 -11.54 -9.87
N VAL A 24 -1.15 -12.02 -8.85
CA VAL A 24 -1.73 -12.76 -7.71
C VAL A 24 -1.40 -12.08 -6.39
N PHE A 25 -2.43 -11.72 -5.63
CA PHE A 25 -2.31 -11.09 -4.31
C PHE A 25 -2.92 -12.02 -3.25
N ASN A 26 -2.16 -12.39 -2.23
CA ASN A 26 -2.65 -13.31 -1.19
C ASN A 26 -3.12 -12.56 0.04
N SER A 27 -4.18 -13.06 0.67
CA SER A 27 -4.64 -12.54 1.95
C SER A 27 -3.71 -12.99 3.10
N PRO A 28 -3.60 -12.23 4.20
CA PRO A 28 -2.72 -12.55 5.32
C PRO A 28 -2.93 -13.95 5.91
N SER A 29 -4.19 -14.42 5.94
CA SER A 29 -4.51 -15.77 6.44
C SER A 29 -4.22 -16.88 5.42
N GLY A 30 -4.01 -16.53 4.15
CA GLY A 30 -3.94 -17.47 3.03
C GLY A 30 -5.28 -18.09 2.63
N ALA A 31 -6.40 -17.64 3.22
CA ALA A 31 -7.73 -18.15 2.88
C ALA A 31 -8.23 -17.65 1.51
N PHE A 32 -7.73 -16.50 1.07
CA PHE A 32 -8.13 -15.88 -0.19
C PHE A 32 -6.93 -15.42 -1.00
N ARG A 33 -7.13 -15.32 -2.31
CA ARG A 33 -6.25 -14.58 -3.21
C ARG A 33 -7.06 -13.77 -4.20
N ILE A 34 -6.48 -12.68 -4.69
CA ILE A 34 -6.97 -11.98 -5.87
C ILE A 34 -6.14 -12.41 -7.06
N GLU A 35 -6.82 -12.82 -8.12
CA GLU A 35 -6.24 -12.97 -9.46
C GLU A 35 -6.74 -11.79 -10.30
N ALA A 36 -5.81 -10.98 -10.80
CA ALA A 36 -6.08 -9.85 -11.68
C ALA A 36 -5.56 -10.14 -13.09
N ASN A 37 -6.40 -9.97 -14.10
CA ASN A 37 -6.10 -10.18 -15.51
C ASN A 37 -6.69 -9.03 -16.34
N GLY A 38 -5.83 -8.11 -16.75
CA GLY A 38 -6.25 -6.90 -17.47
C GLY A 38 -7.21 -6.06 -16.63
N SER A 39 -8.42 -5.84 -17.15
CA SER A 39 -9.46 -5.02 -16.50
C SER A 39 -10.26 -5.75 -15.42
N ASP A 40 -10.08 -7.06 -15.27
CA ASP A 40 -10.86 -7.87 -14.34
C ASP A 40 -10.02 -8.38 -13.17
N ALA A 41 -10.60 -8.35 -11.98
CA ALA A 41 -10.04 -8.97 -10.78
C ALA A 41 -11.10 -9.84 -10.09
N TRP A 42 -10.67 -10.97 -9.54
CA TRP A 42 -11.52 -11.89 -8.78
C TRP A 42 -10.90 -12.26 -7.45
N VAL A 43 -11.68 -12.17 -6.38
CA VAL A 43 -11.33 -12.80 -5.10
C VAL A 43 -11.71 -14.27 -5.18
N ILE A 44 -10.76 -15.15 -4.90
CA ILE A 44 -10.88 -16.61 -5.01
C ILE A 44 -10.56 -17.24 -3.66
N SER A 45 -11.44 -18.13 -3.20
CA SER A 45 -11.17 -18.98 -2.02
C SER A 45 -10.10 -20.01 -2.33
N THR A 46 -9.06 -20.08 -1.50
CA THR A 46 -7.98 -21.07 -1.67
C THR A 46 -8.43 -22.49 -1.33
N LYS A 47 -9.46 -22.63 -0.48
CA LYS A 47 -10.07 -23.92 -0.13
C LYS A 47 -11.04 -24.42 -1.20
N ASN A 48 -11.74 -23.50 -1.88
CA ASN A 48 -12.68 -23.83 -2.94
C ASN A 48 -12.55 -22.85 -4.11
N PRO A 49 -11.68 -23.11 -5.10
CA PRO A 49 -11.44 -22.20 -6.23
C PRO A 49 -12.66 -21.95 -7.12
N SER A 50 -13.71 -22.76 -7.03
CA SER A 50 -14.97 -22.50 -7.73
C SER A 50 -15.75 -21.33 -7.11
N GLN A 51 -15.49 -21.02 -5.83
CA GLN A 51 -15.98 -19.82 -5.16
C GLN A 51 -15.08 -18.64 -5.52
N LYS A 52 -15.42 -17.98 -6.62
CA LYS A 52 -14.81 -16.73 -7.05
C LYS A 52 -15.86 -15.63 -7.14
N VAL A 53 -15.53 -14.46 -6.62
CA VAL A 53 -16.39 -13.26 -6.65
C VAL A 53 -15.63 -12.17 -7.40
N LYS A 54 -16.28 -11.56 -8.39
CA LYS A 54 -15.68 -10.48 -9.18
C LYS A 54 -15.55 -9.22 -8.30
N VAL A 55 -14.39 -8.58 -8.33
CA VAL A 55 -14.17 -7.28 -7.70
C VAL A 55 -14.88 -6.22 -8.56
N PRO A 56 -15.74 -5.36 -7.97
CA PRO A 56 -16.40 -4.30 -8.72
C PRO A 56 -15.40 -3.34 -9.34
N MET A 57 -15.64 -2.94 -10.59
CA MET A 57 -14.81 -1.90 -11.22
C MET A 57 -15.03 -0.55 -10.52
N PRO A 58 -13.95 0.19 -10.23
CA PRO A 58 -14.02 1.58 -9.81
C PRO A 58 -14.92 2.42 -10.71
N GLY A 59 -15.87 3.16 -10.12
CA GLY A 59 -16.74 4.09 -10.86
C GLY A 59 -17.69 3.47 -11.90
N GLY A 60 -17.73 2.13 -12.03
CA GLY A 60 -18.67 1.42 -12.91
C GLY A 60 -18.45 1.65 -14.42
N SER A 61 -17.27 2.16 -14.82
CA SER A 61 -16.92 2.48 -16.20
C SER A 61 -15.65 1.74 -16.63
N GLU A 62 -15.64 1.20 -17.84
CA GLU A 62 -14.46 0.59 -18.47
C GLU A 62 -13.38 1.64 -18.85
N GLU A 63 -13.69 2.93 -18.74
CA GLU A 63 -12.74 4.02 -19.03
C GLU A 63 -11.79 4.31 -17.85
N ILE A 64 -12.06 3.75 -16.66
CA ILE A 64 -11.21 3.90 -15.48
C ILE A 64 -10.25 2.72 -15.41
N ASN A 65 -8.96 3.00 -15.21
CA ASN A 65 -7.94 1.96 -15.04
C ASN A 65 -8.33 1.02 -13.88
N PRO A 66 -8.17 -0.31 -14.04
CA PRO A 66 -8.41 -1.26 -12.96
C PRO A 66 -7.38 -1.07 -11.83
N ASP A 67 -7.72 -1.58 -10.65
CA ASP A 67 -6.77 -1.67 -9.54
C ASP A 67 -5.67 -2.70 -9.84
N ASP A 68 -4.43 -2.27 -9.63
CA ASP A 68 -3.19 -3.00 -9.92
C ASP A 68 -2.45 -3.44 -8.65
N GLU A 69 -2.92 -3.03 -7.48
CA GLU A 69 -2.41 -3.41 -6.17
C GLU A 69 -3.58 -3.71 -5.22
N PHE A 70 -3.45 -4.74 -4.38
CA PHE A 70 -4.49 -5.10 -3.41
C PHE A 70 -3.92 -5.43 -2.03
N TYR A 71 -4.53 -4.87 -0.98
CA TYR A 71 -4.11 -5.00 0.41
C TYR A 71 -5.29 -5.45 1.29
N PHE A 72 -5.29 -6.73 1.66
CA PHE A 72 -6.29 -7.32 2.54
C PHE A 72 -6.10 -6.88 4.00
N SER A 73 -7.21 -6.66 4.71
CA SER A 73 -7.20 -6.54 6.17
C SER A 73 -6.79 -7.87 6.83
N PRO A 74 -6.26 -7.84 8.07
CA PRO A 74 -5.86 -9.05 8.80
C PRO A 74 -6.94 -10.13 8.95
N ASN A 75 -8.22 -9.73 8.96
CA ASN A 75 -9.36 -10.65 9.02
C ASN A 75 -9.94 -11.04 7.64
N ASP A 76 -9.30 -10.60 6.54
CA ASP A 76 -9.71 -10.82 5.15
C ASP A 76 -11.11 -10.30 4.77
N GLU A 77 -11.70 -9.42 5.57
CA GLU A 77 -13.04 -8.85 5.33
C GLU A 77 -13.00 -7.54 4.53
N TRP A 78 -11.85 -6.87 4.47
CA TRP A 78 -11.70 -5.60 3.76
C TRP A 78 -10.49 -5.64 2.84
N ILE A 79 -10.56 -4.91 1.74
CA ILE A 79 -9.50 -4.86 0.73
C ILE A 79 -9.33 -3.42 0.28
N LEU A 80 -8.12 -2.86 0.41
CA LEU A 80 -7.78 -1.62 -0.28
C LEU A 80 -7.20 -1.99 -1.65
N GLY A 81 -7.83 -1.53 -2.72
CA GLY A 81 -7.28 -1.55 -4.06
C GLY A 81 -6.60 -0.22 -4.38
N GLY A 82 -5.49 -0.26 -5.12
CA GLY A 82 -4.80 0.91 -5.64
C GLY A 82 -4.67 0.83 -7.14
N ARG A 83 -4.73 1.98 -7.82
CA ARG A 83 -4.51 2.08 -9.28
C ARG A 83 -3.72 3.31 -9.67
N HIS A 84 -3.01 3.18 -10.77
CA HIS A 84 -2.45 4.33 -11.49
C HIS A 84 -3.51 5.00 -12.36
N VAL A 85 -3.73 6.32 -12.20
CA VAL A 85 -4.77 7.07 -12.97
C VAL A 85 -4.19 8.14 -13.91
N GLY A 86 -2.90 8.02 -14.24
CA GLY A 86 -2.20 8.93 -15.15
C GLY A 86 -0.86 9.36 -14.59
N SER A 87 -0.10 10.15 -15.37
CA SER A 87 1.19 10.64 -14.90
C SER A 87 1.01 11.47 -13.63
N CYS A 88 1.51 10.94 -12.51
CA CYS A 88 1.53 11.55 -11.19
C CYS A 88 0.32 11.32 -10.32
N LEU A 89 -0.52 10.34 -10.68
CA LEU A 89 -1.76 10.09 -9.98
C LEU A 89 -1.88 8.62 -9.55
N ARG A 90 -2.20 8.41 -8.28
CA ARG A 90 -2.67 7.13 -7.76
C ARG A 90 -3.95 7.33 -6.97
N ALA A 91 -4.97 6.54 -7.29
CA ALA A 91 -6.23 6.51 -6.56
C ALA A 91 -6.35 5.20 -5.80
N ALA A 92 -7.17 5.19 -4.75
CA ALA A 92 -7.46 3.97 -4.01
C ALA A 92 -8.97 3.76 -3.83
N ASP A 93 -9.41 2.51 -3.90
CA ASP A 93 -10.78 2.11 -3.57
C ASP A 93 -10.80 1.11 -2.42
N LEU A 94 -11.80 1.25 -1.56
CA LEU A 94 -12.00 0.35 -0.43
C LEU A 94 -13.17 -0.58 -0.73
N TYR A 95 -12.92 -1.87 -0.56
CA TYR A 95 -13.88 -2.94 -0.81
C TYR A 95 -14.25 -3.66 0.48
N ASP A 96 -15.55 -3.88 0.66
CA ASP A 96 -16.16 -4.67 1.73
C ASP A 96 -16.43 -6.10 1.20
N ARG A 97 -15.82 -7.08 1.89
CA ARG A 97 -15.93 -8.52 1.62
C ARG A 97 -16.59 -9.27 2.79
N THR A 98 -17.30 -8.58 3.67
CA THR A 98 -18.06 -9.22 4.75
C THR A 98 -19.16 -10.15 4.23
N ASN A 99 -19.63 -9.93 2.99
CA ASN A 99 -20.49 -10.85 2.27
C ASN A 99 -19.66 -11.83 1.43
N GLU A 100 -19.80 -13.14 1.68
CA GLU A 100 -19.05 -14.19 0.98
C GLU A 100 -19.38 -14.33 -0.53
N THR A 101 -20.50 -13.75 -0.98
CA THR A 101 -21.01 -13.90 -2.35
C THR A 101 -20.94 -12.61 -3.18
N LYS A 102 -20.65 -11.48 -2.53
CA LYS A 102 -20.65 -10.17 -3.16
C LYS A 102 -19.60 -9.28 -2.50
N ILE A 103 -18.85 -8.57 -3.31
CA ILE A 103 -17.95 -7.52 -2.86
C ILE A 103 -18.63 -6.18 -3.12
N GLU A 104 -18.65 -5.30 -2.12
CA GLU A 104 -19.19 -3.95 -2.23
C GLU A 104 -18.06 -2.93 -2.23
N ILE A 105 -18.24 -1.84 -2.98
CA ILE A 105 -17.28 -0.73 -3.03
C ILE A 105 -17.77 0.39 -2.10
N VAL A 106 -16.85 0.95 -1.31
CA VAL A 106 -17.12 2.12 -0.48
C VAL A 106 -17.12 3.35 -1.39
N ASN A 107 -18.31 3.90 -1.60
CA ASN A 107 -18.51 5.02 -2.51
C ASN A 107 -17.63 6.23 -2.15
N SER A 108 -16.96 6.78 -3.17
CA SER A 108 -16.17 8.01 -3.07
C SER A 108 -15.05 7.96 -2.02
N PHE A 109 -14.53 6.76 -1.71
CA PHE A 109 -13.48 6.59 -0.69
C PHE A 109 -12.29 7.53 -0.91
N ASP A 110 -11.71 7.54 -2.11
CA ASP A 110 -10.53 8.35 -2.45
C ASP A 110 -10.79 9.85 -2.29
N SER A 111 -11.87 10.36 -2.89
CA SER A 111 -12.23 11.78 -2.79
C SER A 111 -12.56 12.21 -1.37
N LEU A 112 -13.16 11.32 -0.58
CA LEU A 112 -13.39 11.59 0.84
C LEU A 112 -12.08 11.57 1.65
N ALA A 113 -11.09 10.77 1.28
CA ALA A 113 -9.78 10.76 1.93
C ALA A 113 -9.09 12.13 1.76
N TRP A 114 -9.02 12.64 0.53
CA TRP A 114 -8.44 13.95 0.23
C TRP A 114 -9.17 15.10 0.92
N SER A 115 -10.50 15.14 0.79
CA SER A 115 -11.32 16.18 1.41
C SER A 115 -11.19 16.21 2.93
N ASN A 116 -11.19 15.04 3.58
CA ASN A 116 -11.01 14.97 5.03
C ASN A 116 -9.59 15.30 5.47
N ALA A 117 -8.56 14.90 4.73
CA ALA A 117 -7.18 15.26 5.06
C ALA A 117 -6.95 16.78 5.01
N ALA A 118 -7.52 17.47 4.02
CA ALA A 118 -7.51 18.93 3.96
C ALA A 118 -8.30 19.56 5.13
N LYS A 119 -9.50 19.04 5.43
CA LYS A 119 -10.32 19.47 6.57
C LYS A 119 -9.60 19.31 7.92
N PHE A 120 -8.86 18.22 8.08
CA PHE A 120 -8.04 17.94 9.26
C PHE A 120 -6.74 18.73 9.29
N ARG A 121 -6.43 19.49 8.24
CA ARG A 121 -5.18 20.25 8.07
C ARG A 121 -3.93 19.36 8.13
N VAL A 122 -4.09 18.12 7.68
CA VAL A 122 -2.97 17.18 7.48
C VAL A 122 -2.21 17.56 6.22
N ILE A 123 -2.94 17.97 5.19
CA ILE A 123 -2.43 18.56 3.95
C ILE A 123 -2.97 19.98 3.81
N LYS A 124 -2.32 20.82 3.00
CA LYS A 124 -2.64 22.26 2.89
C LYS A 124 -3.97 22.51 2.18
N LYS A 125 -4.36 21.62 1.26
CA LYS A 125 -5.55 21.71 0.43
C LYS A 125 -5.89 20.34 -0.17
N ASP A 126 -7.07 20.24 -0.78
CA ASP A 126 -7.50 19.04 -1.51
C ASP A 126 -6.90 19.07 -2.92
N TYR A 127 -5.70 18.51 -3.06
CA TYR A 127 -4.97 18.51 -4.34
C TYR A 127 -5.71 17.76 -5.44
N GLN A 128 -6.48 16.72 -5.10
CA GLN A 128 -7.26 15.97 -6.06
C GLN A 128 -8.38 16.84 -6.65
N ALA A 129 -9.15 17.51 -5.79
CA ALA A 129 -10.23 18.40 -6.23
C ALA A 129 -9.72 19.61 -7.04
N GLU A 130 -8.47 20.01 -6.82
CA GLU A 130 -7.81 21.09 -7.57
C GLU A 130 -7.18 20.62 -8.89
N GLY A 131 -7.22 19.32 -9.20
CA GLY A 131 -6.65 18.77 -10.43
C GLY A 131 -5.12 18.71 -10.43
N GLU A 132 -4.48 18.75 -9.25
CA GLU A 132 -3.03 18.62 -9.09
C GLU A 132 -2.61 17.16 -8.95
N CYS A 133 -1.30 16.89 -8.98
CA CYS A 133 -0.80 15.54 -8.70
C CYS A 133 -1.26 15.12 -7.31
N SER A 134 -1.86 13.94 -7.22
CA SER A 134 -2.48 13.38 -6.04
C SER A 134 -2.28 11.87 -6.05
N MET A 135 -1.62 11.37 -5.02
CA MET A 135 -1.37 9.95 -4.82
C MET A 135 -1.90 9.52 -3.46
N THR A 136 -2.88 8.61 -3.48
CA THR A 136 -3.32 7.84 -2.33
C THR A 136 -2.57 6.52 -2.32
N PHE A 137 -2.04 6.11 -1.17
CA PHE A 137 -1.32 4.85 -1.03
C PHE A 137 -1.61 4.16 0.30
N PHE A 138 -1.47 2.83 0.29
CA PHE A 138 -1.59 2.01 1.48
C PHE A 138 -0.46 2.30 2.48
N ALA A 139 -0.82 2.57 3.74
CA ALA A 139 0.16 2.76 4.82
C ALA A 139 0.03 1.72 5.94
N GLY A 140 -1.02 0.90 5.94
CA GLY A 140 -1.16 -0.22 6.88
C GLY A 140 -2.60 -0.46 7.32
N TRP A 141 -2.90 -1.71 7.68
CA TRP A 141 -4.10 -2.08 8.42
C TRP A 141 -3.77 -2.17 9.91
N SER A 142 -4.69 -1.74 10.78
CA SER A 142 -4.56 -2.01 12.21
C SER A 142 -4.72 -3.51 12.48
N GLY A 143 -4.02 -4.03 13.49
CA GLY A 143 -4.04 -5.47 13.79
C GLY A 143 -5.42 -6.03 14.16
N ASP A 144 -6.36 -5.18 14.57
CA ASP A 144 -7.77 -5.52 14.84
C ASP A 144 -8.67 -5.37 13.60
N SER A 145 -8.13 -5.00 12.44
CA SER A 145 -8.86 -4.73 11.18
C SER A 145 -9.89 -3.60 11.26
N LYS A 146 -9.87 -2.76 12.31
CA LYS A 146 -10.87 -1.70 12.51
C LYS A 146 -10.47 -0.35 11.91
N ARG A 147 -9.20 -0.18 11.56
CA ARG A 147 -8.67 1.03 10.92
C ARG A 147 -7.80 0.67 9.73
N LEU A 148 -8.08 1.34 8.62
CA LEU A 148 -7.17 1.46 7.50
C LEU A 148 -6.38 2.76 7.65
N LEU A 149 -5.06 2.69 7.56
CA LEU A 149 -4.22 3.87 7.42
C LEU A 149 -3.88 4.10 5.95
N VAL A 150 -4.20 5.29 5.46
CA VAL A 150 -3.85 5.74 4.11
C VAL A 150 -2.89 6.91 4.18
N GLY A 151 -1.90 6.91 3.29
CA GLY A 151 -1.04 8.04 3.02
C GLY A 151 -1.49 8.80 1.79
N LEU A 152 -1.28 10.11 1.81
CA LEU A 152 -1.65 11.05 0.77
C LEU A 152 -0.44 11.90 0.43
N LEU A 153 -0.10 12.00 -0.86
CA LEU A 153 0.96 12.85 -1.37
C LEU A 153 0.45 13.66 -2.56
N GLY A 154 0.48 14.99 -2.47
CA GLY A 154 0.00 15.85 -3.55
C GLY A 154 0.75 17.18 -3.67
N GLY A 155 0.70 17.78 -4.84
CA GLY A 155 1.43 18.99 -5.21
C GLY A 155 1.91 18.97 -6.65
N GLU A 156 2.74 19.94 -7.04
CA GLU A 156 3.23 20.07 -8.42
C GLU A 156 4.38 19.09 -8.74
N ASP A 157 5.20 18.72 -7.76
CA ASP A 157 6.25 17.70 -7.88
C ASP A 157 5.92 16.51 -6.97
N ARG A 158 5.90 15.31 -7.56
CA ARG A 158 5.73 14.02 -6.84
C ARG A 158 6.78 13.79 -5.76
N ARG A 159 7.91 14.50 -5.81
CA ARG A 159 9.02 14.44 -4.87
C ARG A 159 8.97 15.57 -3.83
N ASP A 160 7.99 16.47 -3.92
CA ASP A 160 7.83 17.52 -2.93
C ASP A 160 7.21 16.95 -1.65
N HIS A 161 8.08 16.65 -0.69
CA HIS A 161 7.71 16.27 0.66
C HIS A 161 7.68 17.47 1.63
N SER A 162 7.47 18.68 1.12
CA SER A 162 7.30 19.88 1.93
C SER A 162 6.11 19.79 2.88
N ALA A 163 6.09 20.68 3.86
CA ALA A 163 5.00 20.71 4.83
C ALA A 163 3.66 20.97 4.12
N GLY A 164 2.70 20.05 4.28
CA GLY A 164 1.36 20.18 3.74
C GLY A 164 1.15 19.60 2.33
N THR A 165 2.15 18.92 1.75
CA THR A 165 1.98 18.08 0.54
C THR A 165 1.78 16.61 0.88
N HIS A 166 2.24 16.17 2.05
CA HIS A 166 2.18 14.79 2.50
C HIS A 166 1.47 14.66 3.85
N GLY A 167 0.69 13.59 4.02
CA GLY A 167 0.26 13.17 5.34
C GLY A 167 -0.61 11.92 5.34
N TYR A 168 -1.01 11.54 6.53
CA TYR A 168 -1.71 10.29 6.82
C TYR A 168 -3.06 10.54 7.48
N VAL A 169 -4.05 9.75 7.11
CA VAL A 169 -5.38 9.73 7.74
C VAL A 169 -5.84 8.28 7.98
N TYR A 170 -6.64 8.07 9.03
CA TYR A 170 -7.32 6.79 9.22
C TYR A 170 -8.67 6.80 8.53
N PHE A 171 -9.09 5.66 7.99
CA PHE A 171 -10.49 5.32 7.78
C PHE A 171 -10.93 4.30 8.84
N ASN A 172 -11.90 4.69 9.66
CA ASN A 172 -12.49 3.84 10.68
C ASN A 172 -13.58 2.99 10.04
N ILE A 173 -13.40 1.67 10.07
CA ILE A 173 -14.27 0.70 9.39
C ILE A 173 -15.68 0.69 10.00
N ALA A 174 -15.77 0.61 11.32
CA ALA A 174 -17.07 0.53 12.00
C ALA A 174 -17.88 1.82 11.85
N ALA A 175 -17.22 2.98 11.88
CA ALA A 175 -17.87 4.27 11.73
C ALA A 175 -18.06 4.71 10.27
N GLN A 176 -17.38 4.05 9.33
CA GLN A 176 -17.21 4.44 7.93
C GLN A 176 -16.84 5.92 7.76
N LYS A 177 -15.87 6.38 8.54
CA LYS A 177 -15.46 7.79 8.59
C LYS A 177 -13.95 7.94 8.67
N PHE A 178 -13.46 9.00 8.04
CA PHE A 178 -12.08 9.41 8.20
C PHE A 178 -11.87 10.07 9.57
N GLU A 179 -10.73 9.77 10.20
CA GLU A 179 -10.36 10.30 11.51
C GLU A 179 -8.85 10.54 11.64
N ILE A 180 -8.48 11.36 12.63
CA ILE A 180 -7.10 11.60 13.03
C ILE A 180 -6.97 11.44 14.55
N THR A 181 -5.95 10.75 14.99
CA THR A 181 -5.61 10.57 16.41
C THR A 181 -4.54 11.59 16.83
N GLU A 182 -4.25 11.64 18.13
CA GLU A 182 -3.13 12.45 18.63
C GLU A 182 -1.78 11.95 18.10
N TYR A 183 -1.61 10.63 17.95
CA TYR A 183 -0.44 10.06 17.27
C TYR A 183 -0.33 10.58 15.84
N LEU A 184 -1.41 10.49 15.07
CA LEU A 184 -1.36 10.87 13.66
C LEU A 184 -1.13 12.38 13.48
N ARG A 185 -1.63 13.22 14.40
CA ARG A 185 -1.29 14.65 14.44
C ARG A 185 0.22 14.86 14.62
N LYS A 186 0.85 14.15 15.56
CA LYS A 186 2.30 14.23 15.79
C LYS A 186 3.10 13.69 14.61
N LEU A 187 2.65 12.58 14.01
CA LEU A 187 3.28 11.97 12.84
C LEU A 187 3.25 12.93 11.63
N ASN A 188 2.09 13.51 11.33
CA ASN A 188 1.93 14.46 10.23
C ASN A 188 2.72 15.75 10.44
N ALA A 189 2.94 16.15 11.69
CA ALA A 189 3.81 17.29 12.03
C ALA A 189 5.31 16.97 11.88
N ALA A 190 5.70 15.69 11.95
CA ALA A 190 7.10 15.27 12.01
C ALA A 190 7.85 15.30 10.67
N LYS A 191 7.20 15.71 9.56
CA LYS A 191 7.73 15.65 8.18
C LYS A 191 8.03 14.21 7.73
N SER A 192 8.28 14.02 6.43
CA SER A 192 8.16 12.72 5.73
C SER A 192 9.08 11.57 6.16
N GLN A 193 10.04 11.75 7.06
CA GLN A 193 11.12 10.77 7.29
C GLN A 193 10.87 9.73 8.40
N VAL A 194 9.63 9.47 8.75
CA VAL A 194 9.25 8.59 9.86
C VAL A 194 8.19 7.58 9.43
N LEU A 195 8.22 6.40 10.05
CA LEU A 195 7.39 5.29 9.58
C LEU A 195 6.07 5.26 10.32
N PRO A 196 4.94 5.20 9.57
CA PRO A 196 3.64 5.05 10.17
C PRO A 196 3.44 3.62 10.72
N CYS A 197 2.45 3.50 11.60
CA CYS A 197 1.91 2.25 12.10
C CYS A 197 0.42 2.48 12.33
N ALA A 198 -0.43 1.52 11.96
CA ALA A 198 -1.86 1.68 12.13
C ALA A 198 -2.27 1.38 13.59
N GLU A 199 -2.87 2.35 14.27
CA GLU A 199 -3.29 2.20 15.66
C GLU A 199 -4.54 1.32 15.77
N PRO A 200 -4.50 0.16 16.46
CA PRO A 200 -5.72 -0.56 16.78
C PRO A 200 -6.59 0.24 17.74
N THR A 201 -7.89 0.00 17.64
CA THR A 201 -8.92 0.52 18.56
C THR A 201 -9.22 -0.43 19.70
N ASP A 202 -9.05 -1.74 19.46
CA ASP A 202 -9.19 -2.76 20.50
C ASP A 202 -7.96 -2.83 21.42
N PRO A 203 -8.14 -3.36 22.65
CA PRO A 203 -7.01 -3.66 23.52
C PRO A 203 -5.98 -4.55 22.83
N LEU A 204 -4.71 -4.19 22.99
CA LEU A 204 -3.62 -4.98 22.45
C LEU A 204 -3.55 -6.38 23.07
N PRO A 205 -3.08 -7.39 22.31
CA PRO A 205 -2.79 -8.71 22.83
C PRO A 205 -1.82 -8.69 24.01
N ALA A 206 -1.68 -9.85 24.66
CA ALA A 206 -0.74 -10.01 25.76
C ALA A 206 0.70 -9.69 25.32
N GLU A 207 1.51 -9.13 26.22
CA GLU A 207 2.89 -8.75 25.92
C GLU A 207 3.73 -9.93 25.41
N ALA A 208 3.55 -11.12 25.99
CA ALA A 208 4.24 -12.34 25.55
C ALA A 208 3.92 -12.70 24.09
N GLU A 209 2.67 -12.51 23.67
CA GLU A 209 2.23 -12.78 22.30
C GLU A 209 2.80 -11.74 21.34
N LEU A 210 2.73 -10.45 21.70
CA LEU A 210 3.32 -9.37 20.90
C LEU A 210 4.83 -9.54 20.77
N LYS A 211 5.50 -9.97 21.83
CA LYS A 211 6.93 -10.27 21.81
C LYS A 211 7.24 -11.42 20.84
N ALA A 212 6.49 -12.52 20.92
CA ALA A 212 6.68 -13.64 20.00
C ALA A 212 6.47 -13.22 18.53
N ARG A 213 5.46 -12.38 18.26
CA ARG A 213 5.20 -11.83 16.91
C ARG A 213 6.34 -10.94 16.44
N ALA A 214 6.82 -10.00 17.27
CA ALA A 214 7.93 -9.11 16.93
C ALA A 214 9.24 -9.89 16.69
N ASP A 215 9.57 -10.84 17.56
CA ASP A 215 10.76 -11.69 17.42
C ASP A 215 10.69 -12.52 16.11
N ALA A 216 9.51 -13.04 15.75
CA ALA A 216 9.29 -13.75 14.50
C ALA A 216 9.42 -12.84 13.26
N ALA A 217 8.87 -11.63 13.33
CA ALA A 217 9.00 -10.63 12.26
C ALA A 217 10.46 -10.23 12.03
N ASP A 218 11.23 -9.99 13.10
CA ASP A 218 12.65 -9.67 13.02
C ASP A 218 13.47 -10.82 12.41
N LYS A 219 13.18 -12.06 12.80
CA LYS A 219 13.81 -13.23 12.16
C LYS A 219 13.51 -13.27 10.66
N HIS A 220 12.24 -13.09 10.28
CA HIS A 220 11.82 -13.10 8.88
C HIS A 220 12.47 -11.96 8.07
N LEU A 221 12.62 -10.77 8.65
CA LEU A 221 13.32 -9.65 8.02
C LEU A 221 14.78 -10.00 7.71
N ASN A 222 15.48 -10.61 8.65
CA ASN A 222 16.88 -11.00 8.46
C ASN A 222 17.02 -12.08 7.37
N ASP A 223 16.10 -13.05 7.34
CA ASP A 223 16.07 -14.11 6.33
C ASP A 223 15.79 -13.52 4.93
N ALA A 224 14.76 -12.67 4.80
CA ALA A 224 14.39 -12.01 3.55
C ALA A 224 15.51 -11.09 3.03
N TYR A 225 16.13 -10.30 3.92
CA TYR A 225 17.25 -9.44 3.57
C TYR A 225 18.46 -10.25 3.09
N SER A 226 18.80 -11.33 3.80
CA SER A 226 19.91 -12.22 3.45
C SER A 226 19.68 -12.90 2.10
N ALA A 227 18.45 -13.33 1.82
CA ALA A 227 18.08 -13.90 0.53
C ALA A 227 18.16 -12.86 -0.60
N LYS A 228 17.70 -11.62 -0.37
CA LYS A 228 17.72 -10.56 -1.40
C LYS A 228 19.15 -10.09 -1.70
N ILE A 229 19.97 -9.85 -0.68
CA ILE A 229 21.35 -9.36 -0.87
C ILE A 229 22.25 -10.36 -1.61
N GLN A 230 21.97 -11.66 -1.49
CA GLN A 230 22.69 -12.71 -2.24
C GLN A 230 22.33 -12.77 -3.72
N LYS A 231 21.14 -12.29 -4.11
CA LYS A 231 20.62 -12.34 -5.48
C LYS A 231 20.95 -11.08 -6.30
N VAL A 232 21.20 -9.95 -5.64
CA VAL A 232 21.45 -8.67 -6.31
C VAL A 232 22.93 -8.49 -6.64
N GLY A 233 23.23 -7.85 -7.78
CA GLY A 233 24.60 -7.49 -8.16
C GLY A 233 25.25 -6.47 -7.22
N LYS A 234 26.56 -6.24 -7.34
CA LYS A 234 27.37 -5.43 -6.41
C LYS A 234 26.81 -4.01 -6.16
N ASP A 235 26.43 -3.30 -7.22
CA ASP A 235 25.94 -1.91 -7.12
C ASP A 235 24.56 -1.85 -6.45
N ARG A 236 23.62 -2.71 -6.88
CA ARG A 236 22.32 -2.88 -6.22
C ARG A 236 22.45 -3.34 -4.76
N GLY A 237 23.48 -4.14 -4.46
CA GLY A 237 23.80 -4.56 -3.10
C GLY A 237 24.26 -3.43 -2.18
N SER A 238 24.92 -2.39 -2.71
CA SER A 238 25.25 -1.18 -1.95
C SER A 238 23.99 -0.39 -1.61
N ASN A 239 23.13 -0.17 -2.62
CA ASN A 239 21.87 0.55 -2.46
C ASN A 239 20.94 -0.15 -1.47
N LEU A 240 20.83 -1.48 -1.54
CA LEU A 240 20.03 -2.26 -0.60
C LEU A 240 20.52 -2.14 0.85
N ARG A 241 21.84 -2.10 1.09
CA ARG A 241 22.40 -1.86 2.43
C ARG A 241 22.08 -0.45 2.93
N GLU A 242 22.16 0.55 2.07
CA GLU A 242 21.83 1.93 2.43
C GLU A 242 20.35 2.10 2.73
N SER A 243 19.47 1.59 1.86
CA SER A 243 18.03 1.53 2.07
C SER A 243 17.68 0.86 3.39
N GLN A 244 18.32 -0.26 3.72
CA GLN A 244 18.08 -0.94 4.99
C GLN A 244 18.49 -0.11 6.21
N ARG A 245 19.62 0.61 6.16
CA ARG A 245 20.03 1.53 7.25
C ARG A 245 19.08 2.72 7.39
N ALA A 246 18.66 3.31 6.27
CA ALA A 246 17.69 4.41 6.26
C ALA A 246 16.35 3.97 6.85
N TRP A 247 15.88 2.77 6.49
CA TRP A 247 14.68 2.17 7.04
C TRP A 247 14.75 1.99 8.56
N VAL A 248 15.85 1.44 9.11
CA VAL A 248 16.03 1.30 10.56
C VAL A 248 15.96 2.66 11.26
N LYS A 249 16.62 3.68 10.72
CA LYS A 249 16.60 5.04 11.29
C LYS A 249 15.18 5.62 11.29
N ALA A 250 14.44 5.47 10.19
CA ALA A 250 13.07 5.95 10.08
C ALA A 250 12.11 5.20 11.01
N ARG A 251 12.29 3.87 11.15
CA ARG A 251 11.54 3.03 12.09
C ARG A 251 11.72 3.51 13.52
N ASP A 252 12.96 3.72 13.94
CA ASP A 252 13.26 4.13 15.30
C ASP A 252 12.73 5.53 15.59
N ALA A 253 12.80 6.45 14.62
CA ALA A 253 12.20 7.79 14.72
C ALA A 253 10.66 7.74 14.79
N GLY A 254 10.02 6.91 13.95
CA GLY A 254 8.57 6.68 14.01
C GLY A 254 8.12 6.08 15.34
N LEU A 255 8.89 5.13 15.88
CA LEU A 255 8.62 4.52 17.19
C LEU A 255 8.63 5.57 18.31
N GLN A 256 9.56 6.53 18.30
CA GLN A 256 9.58 7.60 19.30
C GLN A 256 8.30 8.43 19.26
N ILE A 257 7.84 8.82 18.07
CA ILE A 257 6.60 9.57 17.89
C ILE A 257 5.40 8.73 18.35
N TYR A 258 5.37 7.45 17.99
CA TYR A 258 4.33 6.52 18.36
C TYR A 258 4.19 6.44 19.89
N LEU A 259 5.27 6.11 20.60
CA LEU A 259 5.26 5.96 22.05
C LEU A 259 5.01 7.26 22.80
N ALA A 260 5.37 8.41 22.22
CA ALA A 260 5.07 9.72 22.79
C ALA A 260 3.58 10.07 22.77
N ALA A 261 2.76 9.38 21.97
CA ALA A 261 1.31 9.53 21.94
C ALA A 261 0.57 8.52 22.83
N MET A 262 1.25 7.49 23.34
CA MET A 262 0.60 6.37 24.05
C MET A 262 0.62 6.50 25.57
N PRO A 263 -0.38 5.95 26.28
CA PRO A 263 -0.36 5.84 27.73
C PRO A 263 0.86 5.07 28.23
N ALA A 264 1.45 5.53 29.34
CA ALA A 264 2.65 4.91 29.92
C ALA A 264 2.47 3.42 30.24
N ALA A 265 1.27 3.03 30.70
CA ALA A 265 0.94 1.65 31.05
C ALA A 265 0.88 0.68 29.85
N GLU A 266 0.74 1.20 28.62
CA GLU A 266 0.68 0.39 27.40
C GLU A 266 1.99 0.41 26.60
N ARG A 267 2.99 1.19 27.03
CA ARG A 267 4.18 1.49 26.21
C ARG A 267 4.89 0.26 25.67
N GLU A 268 5.12 -0.77 26.49
CA GLU A 268 5.85 -1.95 26.00
C GLU A 268 5.02 -2.73 24.96
N ARG A 269 3.73 -2.93 25.20
CA ARG A 269 2.84 -3.55 24.22
C ARG A 269 2.77 -2.75 22.91
N ARG A 270 2.65 -1.42 23.00
CA ARG A 270 2.65 -0.52 21.84
C ARG A 270 3.97 -0.54 21.07
N LYS A 271 5.09 -0.61 21.78
CA LYS A 271 6.42 -0.74 21.18
C LYS A 271 6.54 -2.05 20.41
N LEU A 272 6.15 -3.17 21.01
CA LEU A 272 6.21 -4.48 20.37
C LEU A 272 5.29 -4.56 19.16
N GLN A 273 4.07 -4.00 19.26
CA GLN A 273 3.15 -3.88 18.13
C GLN A 273 3.78 -3.08 16.98
N PHE A 274 4.27 -1.87 17.25
CA PHE A 274 4.90 -1.01 16.23
C PHE A 274 6.07 -1.71 15.54
N LEU A 275 6.96 -2.33 16.33
CA LEU A 275 8.12 -3.04 15.79
C LEU A 275 7.71 -4.23 14.94
N GLY A 276 6.72 -5.01 15.35
CA GLY A 276 6.20 -6.12 14.57
C GLY A 276 5.60 -5.66 13.24
N ASP A 277 4.66 -4.72 13.29
CA ASP A 277 3.89 -4.27 12.11
C ASP A 277 4.80 -3.63 11.06
N VAL A 278 5.66 -2.69 11.47
CA VAL A 278 6.57 -1.99 10.54
C VAL A 278 7.62 -2.95 9.95
N THR A 279 8.04 -3.95 10.72
CA THR A 279 8.99 -4.97 10.25
C THR A 279 8.37 -5.89 9.21
N LEU A 280 7.12 -6.32 9.41
CA LEU A 280 6.40 -7.14 8.42
C LEU A 280 6.19 -6.38 7.11
N ALA A 281 5.82 -5.10 7.15
CA ALA A 281 5.73 -4.27 5.94
C ALA A 281 7.08 -4.19 5.19
N ARG A 282 8.21 -4.16 5.91
CA ARG A 282 9.52 -4.20 5.28
C ARG A 282 9.81 -5.55 4.63
N VAL A 283 9.45 -6.66 5.28
CA VAL A 283 9.58 -8.01 4.71
C VAL A 283 8.83 -8.12 3.38
N GLU A 284 7.59 -7.63 3.32
CA GLU A 284 6.79 -7.61 2.09
C GLU A 284 7.50 -6.85 0.97
N SER A 285 8.02 -5.65 1.26
CA SER A 285 8.79 -4.87 0.27
C SER A 285 10.10 -5.54 -0.18
N LEU A 286 10.72 -6.36 0.66
CA LEU A 286 11.90 -7.13 0.28
C LEU A 286 11.54 -8.33 -0.60
N ASN A 287 10.39 -8.95 -0.34
CA ASN A 287 9.92 -10.12 -1.09
C ASN A 287 9.19 -9.77 -2.39
N ALA A 288 8.74 -8.53 -2.57
CA ALA A 288 8.22 -8.04 -3.84
C ALA A 288 9.23 -8.30 -4.98
N GLY A 289 8.75 -8.87 -6.08
CA GLY A 289 9.56 -9.32 -7.21
C GLY A 289 10.31 -8.17 -7.92
N PRO A 290 11.23 -8.50 -8.84
CA PRO A 290 11.88 -7.51 -9.68
C PRO A 290 10.88 -6.99 -10.73
N GLY A 291 10.06 -6.00 -10.37
CA GLY A 291 9.39 -5.18 -11.36
C GLY A 291 10.43 -4.38 -12.17
N GLU A 292 10.14 -4.07 -13.43
CA GLU A 292 11.02 -3.26 -14.30
C GLU A 292 11.30 -1.86 -13.70
N ASP A 293 10.47 -1.43 -12.75
CA ASP A 293 10.75 -0.39 -11.75
C ASP A 293 10.72 -1.04 -10.35
N GLU A 294 11.88 -1.44 -9.81
CA GLU A 294 11.95 -2.01 -8.46
C GLU A 294 11.31 -1.04 -7.43
N PRO A 295 10.63 -1.54 -6.37
CA PRO A 295 9.99 -0.71 -5.33
C PRO A 295 11.02 -0.11 -4.35
N PHE A 296 12.13 0.40 -4.87
CA PHE A 296 12.96 1.39 -4.20
C PHE A 296 12.17 2.66 -3.89
N ASP A 297 11.06 2.88 -4.60
CA ASP A 297 10.34 4.14 -4.65
C ASP A 297 9.58 4.49 -3.35
N PHE A 298 8.90 3.57 -2.65
CA PHE A 298 8.16 3.96 -1.44
C PHE A 298 9.11 4.47 -0.33
N TRP A 299 10.24 3.79 -0.12
CA TRP A 299 11.18 4.13 0.94
C TRP A 299 12.16 5.24 0.55
N GLU A 300 12.52 5.39 -0.73
CA GLU A 300 13.23 6.58 -1.22
C GLU A 300 12.34 7.83 -1.10
N ARG A 301 11.06 7.76 -1.50
CA ARG A 301 10.05 8.83 -1.30
C ARG A 301 9.88 9.19 0.18
N VAL A 302 9.70 8.22 1.08
CA VAL A 302 9.56 8.49 2.53
C VAL A 302 10.89 8.98 3.14
N SER A 303 12.05 8.51 2.67
CA SER A 303 13.35 8.94 3.21
C SER A 303 13.83 10.31 2.72
N GLY A 304 13.16 10.91 1.73
CA GLY A 304 13.50 12.23 1.19
C GLY A 304 14.81 12.25 0.42
N LYS A 305 15.09 11.19 -0.35
CA LYS A 305 16.17 11.18 -1.35
C LYS A 305 15.58 11.09 -2.74
#